data_AF-A0A158KHF9-F1
#
_entry.id   AF-A0A158KHF9-F1
#
_cell.length_a   1.000
_cell.length_b   1.000
_cell.length_c   1.000
_cell.angle_alpha   90.00
_cell.angle_beta   90.00
_cell.angle_gamma   90.00
#
_symmetry.space_group_name_H-M   'P 1'
#
loop_
_entity.id
_entity.type
_entity.pdbx_description
1 polymer ?
#
loop_
_entity_poly.entity_id
_entity_poly.type
_entity_poly.pdbx_seq_one_letter_code
_entity_poly.pdbx_strand_id
1 'polypeptide(L)'
;MESETGIRASDLARVLKVAAPQQRRIIVLDCCFSEAAAREFIGMSATLDQAVAATAAKDLSDEEPSRGTLLMCSSPVGEVSIGPPNARITLFSGAILEVLRDGAEGYAEQLSFADIRDAAFEKMVIGFGANAPRPVLHQVNARKGDLTRVKVFPNRAFQADAAADSEHADAAQREQAKRDVDVQQKGNSEPQARGPAVHNPQAPATEQGIQEGHDVIAAGNHRAAASQAHAHRTSQANDPAASEARRDVRSKLLLNLVSVVLFIVLALLYIVFFSGHL
;
A
#
# COMPACT_ATOMS: atom_id res chain seq x y z
N MET A 1 19.73 -20.91 -34.63
CA MET A 1 20.41 -19.63 -34.96
C MET A 1 19.79 -18.42 -34.23
N GLU A 2 18.79 -18.58 -33.34
CA GLU A 2 18.15 -17.47 -32.63
C GLU A 2 18.91 -16.98 -31.37
N SER A 3 20.04 -17.61 -31.03
CA SER A 3 20.79 -17.31 -29.80
C SER A 3 21.84 -16.21 -29.94
N GLU A 4 22.00 -15.59 -31.11
CA GLU A 4 23.10 -14.64 -31.35
C GLU A 4 22.75 -13.19 -30.98
N THR A 5 21.47 -12.83 -30.85
CA THR A 5 21.04 -11.45 -30.55
C THR A 5 20.22 -11.31 -29.27
N GLY A 6 19.94 -12.41 -28.55
CA GLY A 6 19.10 -12.43 -27.36
C GLY A 6 19.82 -12.92 -26.10
N ILE A 7 19.41 -12.41 -24.94
CA ILE A 7 19.85 -12.90 -23.63
C ILE A 7 18.80 -13.89 -23.12
N ARG A 8 19.22 -15.11 -22.74
CA ARG A 8 18.32 -16.07 -22.11
C ARG A 8 17.94 -15.57 -20.72
N ALA A 9 16.66 -15.67 -20.37
CA ALA A 9 16.18 -15.31 -19.02
C ALA A 9 16.94 -16.06 -17.92
N SER A 10 17.34 -17.31 -18.19
CA SER A 10 18.15 -18.09 -17.27
C SER A 10 19.58 -17.54 -17.09
N ASP A 11 20.21 -17.04 -18.15
CA ASP A 11 21.52 -16.42 -18.06
C ASP A 11 21.45 -15.10 -17.26
N LEU A 12 20.42 -14.29 -17.51
CA LEU A 12 20.17 -13.06 -16.75
C LEU A 12 19.93 -13.35 -15.26
N ALA A 13 19.06 -14.32 -14.94
CA ALA A 13 18.77 -14.73 -13.58
C ALA A 13 20.02 -15.21 -12.84
N ARG A 14 20.86 -16.00 -13.50
CA ARG A 14 22.14 -16.48 -12.97
C ARG A 14 23.10 -15.32 -12.69
N VAL A 15 23.29 -14.41 -13.64
CA VAL A 15 24.18 -13.25 -13.48
C VAL A 15 23.71 -12.38 -12.31
N LEU A 16 22.41 -12.05 -12.23
CA LEU A 16 21.85 -11.25 -11.14
C LEU A 16 21.94 -11.96 -9.78
N LYS A 17 21.92 -13.30 -9.75
CA LYS A 17 22.16 -14.09 -8.54
C LYS A 17 23.60 -14.01 -8.05
N VAL A 18 24.55 -14.02 -8.96
CA VAL A 18 25.98 -13.96 -8.63
C VAL A 18 26.44 -12.54 -8.30
N ALA A 19 26.00 -11.55 -9.06
CA ALA A 19 26.48 -10.17 -8.93
C ALA A 19 25.89 -9.41 -7.73
N ALA A 20 24.67 -9.73 -7.32
CA ALA A 20 23.96 -9.01 -6.25
C ALA A 20 23.26 -9.93 -5.23
N PRO A 21 23.97 -10.89 -4.60
CA PRO A 21 23.37 -11.92 -3.74
C PRO A 21 22.78 -11.37 -2.43
N GLN A 22 23.24 -10.20 -1.98
CA GLN A 22 22.81 -9.57 -0.72
C GLN A 22 21.91 -8.34 -0.92
N GLN A 23 21.44 -8.06 -2.14
CA GLN A 23 20.61 -6.90 -2.43
C GLN A 23 19.14 -7.29 -2.65
N ARG A 24 18.23 -6.32 -2.46
CA ARG A 24 16.86 -6.36 -3.00
C ARG A 24 16.96 -6.18 -4.52
N ARG A 25 16.55 -7.18 -5.29
CA ARG A 25 16.55 -7.13 -6.75
C ARG A 25 15.12 -6.99 -7.23
N ILE A 26 14.76 -5.80 -7.70
CA ILE A 26 13.45 -5.53 -8.27
C ILE A 26 13.59 -5.54 -9.79
N ILE A 27 12.91 -6.46 -10.45
CA ILE A 27 13.03 -6.69 -11.89
C ILE A 27 11.65 -6.45 -12.51
N VAL A 28 11.57 -5.51 -13.45
CA VAL A 28 10.35 -5.26 -14.21
C VAL A 28 10.55 -5.82 -15.60
N LEU A 29 9.73 -6.80 -15.98
CA LEU A 29 9.76 -7.46 -17.28
C LEU A 29 8.55 -7.01 -18.09
N ASP A 30 8.79 -6.05 -18.98
CA ASP A 30 7.78 -5.58 -19.92
C ASP A 30 8.03 -6.15 -21.32
N CYS A 31 7.64 -7.41 -21.49
CA CYS A 31 7.77 -8.13 -22.75
C CYS A 31 6.75 -9.25 -22.84
N CYS A 32 6.42 -9.66 -24.06
CA CYS A 32 5.52 -10.78 -24.29
C CYS A 32 6.01 -12.02 -23.55
N PHE A 33 5.08 -12.73 -22.90
CA PHE A 33 5.39 -13.92 -22.11
C PHE A 33 6.36 -13.64 -20.95
N SER A 34 6.35 -12.43 -20.40
CA SER A 34 7.22 -12.01 -19.29
C SER A 34 7.12 -12.93 -18.07
N GLU A 35 5.93 -13.44 -17.74
CA GLU A 35 5.78 -14.41 -16.66
C GLU A 35 6.50 -15.74 -16.96
N ALA A 36 6.52 -16.19 -18.22
CA ALA A 36 7.25 -17.40 -18.60
C ALA A 36 8.76 -17.23 -18.37
N ALA A 37 9.30 -16.05 -18.69
CA ALA A 37 10.69 -15.69 -18.38
C ALA A 37 10.96 -15.64 -16.86
N ALA A 38 9.99 -15.22 -16.06
CA ALA A 38 10.12 -15.18 -14.60
C ALA A 38 10.29 -16.56 -13.96
N ARG A 39 9.80 -17.64 -14.60
CA ARG A 39 9.95 -19.03 -14.10
C ARG A 39 11.41 -19.46 -13.99
N GLU A 40 12.28 -18.95 -14.86
CA GLU A 40 13.73 -19.22 -14.80
C GLU A 40 14.34 -18.67 -13.50
N PHE A 41 13.88 -17.51 -13.03
CA PHE A 41 14.33 -16.93 -11.77
C PHE A 41 13.87 -17.75 -10.56
N ILE A 42 12.64 -18.27 -10.60
CA ILE A 42 12.06 -19.11 -9.55
C ILE A 42 12.82 -20.44 -9.44
N GLY A 43 13.02 -21.13 -10.57
CA GLY A 43 13.67 -22.45 -10.61
C GLY A 43 15.11 -22.45 -10.10
N MET A 44 15.82 -21.33 -10.22
CA MET A 44 17.21 -21.20 -9.76
C MET A 44 17.38 -20.98 -8.26
N SER A 45 16.33 -20.76 -7.47
CA SER A 45 16.51 -20.51 -6.03
C SER A 45 17.02 -21.76 -5.29
N ALA A 46 16.59 -22.96 -5.69
CA ALA A 46 16.77 -24.19 -4.91
C ALA A 46 18.23 -24.63 -4.67
N THR A 47 19.17 -24.31 -5.57
CA THR A 47 20.50 -24.97 -5.60
C THR A 47 21.61 -24.27 -4.80
N LEU A 48 21.45 -22.99 -4.43
CA LEU A 48 22.49 -22.21 -3.71
C LEU A 48 22.05 -21.80 -2.29
N ASP A 49 20.80 -22.11 -1.92
CA ASP A 49 20.20 -21.68 -0.66
C ASP A 49 20.79 -22.39 0.57
N GLN A 50 21.49 -23.52 0.40
CA GLN A 50 22.12 -24.25 1.51
C GLN A 50 23.34 -23.51 2.11
N ALA A 51 24.13 -22.80 1.29
CA ALA A 51 25.29 -22.04 1.79
C ALA A 51 24.89 -20.75 2.52
N VAL A 52 23.71 -20.21 2.21
CA VAL A 52 23.21 -18.94 2.77
C VAL A 52 22.26 -19.15 3.96
N ALA A 53 21.67 -20.34 4.09
CA ALA A 53 20.78 -20.69 5.20
C ALA A 53 21.48 -20.64 6.57
N ALA A 54 22.77 -20.96 6.65
CA ALA A 54 23.54 -20.93 7.90
C ALA A 54 23.66 -19.51 8.51
N THR A 55 23.55 -18.46 7.69
CA THR A 55 23.62 -17.05 8.14
C THR A 55 22.23 -16.44 8.36
N ALA A 56 21.16 -17.10 7.91
CA ALA A 56 19.84 -16.50 7.79
C ALA A 56 18.91 -16.67 9.00
N ALA A 57 19.24 -17.58 9.92
CA ALA A 57 18.39 -17.98 11.05
C ALA A 57 18.23 -16.92 12.17
N LYS A 58 18.71 -15.68 11.97
CA LYS A 58 18.66 -14.60 12.98
C LYS A 58 17.68 -13.45 12.69
N ASP A 59 17.02 -13.41 11.54
CA ASP A 59 16.19 -12.25 11.14
C ASP A 59 14.70 -12.61 11.09
N LEU A 60 14.12 -12.96 12.24
CA LEU A 60 12.67 -13.11 12.46
C LEU A 60 12.13 -11.92 13.28
N SER A 61 12.51 -10.70 12.90
CA SER A 61 11.93 -9.46 13.39
C SER A 61 10.99 -8.88 12.33
N ASP A 62 10.06 -8.00 12.72
CA ASP A 62 9.22 -7.17 11.83
C ASP A 62 10.04 -6.17 10.96
N GLU A 63 11.32 -6.43 10.75
CA GLU A 63 12.21 -5.60 9.96
C GLU A 63 11.91 -5.78 8.47
N GLU A 64 11.95 -4.65 7.74
CA GLU A 64 11.78 -4.68 6.30
C GLU A 64 12.75 -5.67 5.64
N PRO A 65 12.32 -6.39 4.59
CA PRO A 65 13.10 -7.45 4.00
C PRO A 65 14.46 -6.98 3.49
N SER A 66 15.58 -7.37 4.09
CA SER A 66 16.89 -6.81 3.75
C SER A 66 17.42 -7.22 2.36
N ARG A 67 16.94 -8.36 1.82
CA ARG A 67 17.32 -8.90 0.51
C ARG A 67 16.22 -9.77 -0.07
N GLY A 68 16.32 -10.07 -1.37
CA GLY A 68 15.41 -10.96 -2.08
C GLY A 68 15.30 -10.55 -3.54
N THR A 69 14.49 -11.27 -4.32
CA THR A 69 14.18 -10.87 -5.69
C THR A 69 12.68 -10.76 -5.86
N LEU A 70 12.23 -9.66 -6.44
CA LEU A 70 10.85 -9.41 -6.82
C LEU A 70 10.81 -9.21 -8.35
N LEU A 71 9.92 -9.91 -9.03
CA LEU A 71 9.67 -9.75 -10.45
C LEU A 71 8.27 -9.22 -10.67
N MET A 72 8.14 -8.17 -11.47
CA MET A 72 6.87 -7.63 -11.94
C MET A 72 6.79 -7.81 -13.45
N CYS A 73 5.84 -8.61 -13.90
CA CYS A 73 5.69 -9.06 -15.29
C CYS A 73 4.49 -8.37 -15.92
N SER A 74 4.64 -7.88 -17.14
CA SER A 74 3.57 -7.15 -17.84
C SER A 74 2.45 -8.03 -18.38
N SER A 75 2.66 -9.34 -18.52
CA SER A 75 1.65 -10.28 -18.97
C SER A 75 1.77 -11.65 -18.30
N PRO A 76 0.64 -12.37 -18.11
CA PRO A 76 0.65 -13.76 -17.66
C PRO A 76 1.29 -14.74 -18.65
N VAL A 77 1.51 -15.98 -18.21
CA VAL A 77 1.95 -17.08 -19.09
C VAL A 77 0.90 -17.30 -20.19
N GLY A 78 1.36 -17.26 -21.44
CA GLY A 78 0.50 -17.48 -22.61
C GLY A 78 -0.17 -16.20 -23.13
N GLU A 79 0.01 -15.07 -22.46
CA GLU A 79 -0.48 -13.77 -22.92
C GLU A 79 0.65 -12.87 -23.41
N VAL A 80 0.35 -12.07 -24.42
CA VAL A 80 1.27 -11.08 -24.98
C VAL A 80 1.10 -9.75 -24.27
N SER A 81 2.19 -9.01 -24.14
CA SER A 81 2.14 -7.62 -23.69
C SER A 81 1.60 -6.75 -24.81
N ILE A 82 0.71 -5.83 -24.48
CA ILE A 82 -0.02 -5.04 -25.46
C ILE A 82 0.46 -3.58 -25.41
N GLY A 83 0.59 -2.96 -26.57
CA GLY A 83 0.71 -1.51 -26.73
C GLY A 83 -0.46 -0.99 -27.57
N PRO A 84 -1.09 0.14 -27.23
CA PRO A 84 -2.08 0.75 -28.10
C PRO A 84 -1.48 1.08 -29.48
N PRO A 85 -2.29 1.10 -30.55
CA PRO A 85 -1.80 1.48 -31.89
C PRO A 85 -1.08 2.83 -31.85
N ASN A 86 0.13 2.90 -32.41
CA ASN A 86 1.00 4.09 -32.43
C ASN A 86 1.46 4.61 -31.05
N ALA A 87 1.26 3.85 -29.97
CA ALA A 87 1.78 4.25 -28.67
C ALA A 87 3.30 4.12 -28.62
N ARG A 88 3.96 5.09 -27.98
CA ARG A 88 5.41 5.06 -27.73
C ARG A 88 5.81 4.15 -26.57
N ILE A 89 4.82 3.74 -25.77
CA ILE A 89 5.00 2.93 -24.57
C ILE A 89 3.93 1.84 -24.54
N THR A 90 4.26 0.70 -23.96
CA THR A 90 3.28 -0.38 -23.74
C THR A 90 2.20 0.07 -22.76
N LEU A 91 1.07 -0.63 -22.79
CA LEU A 91 -0.04 -0.38 -21.87
C LEU A 91 0.40 -0.52 -20.40
N PHE A 92 1.18 -1.57 -20.10
CA PHE A 92 1.70 -1.84 -18.76
C PHE A 92 2.67 -0.78 -18.27
N SER A 93 3.70 -0.46 -19.07
CA SER A 93 4.69 0.54 -18.66
C SER A 93 4.06 1.94 -18.56
N GLY A 94 3.11 2.25 -19.44
CA GLY A 94 2.32 3.49 -19.35
C GLY A 94 1.57 3.58 -18.03
N ALA A 95 0.80 2.55 -17.69
CA ALA A 95 0.01 2.51 -16.46
C ALA A 95 0.86 2.60 -15.18
N ILE A 96 2.00 1.91 -15.11
CA ILE A 96 2.92 2.04 -13.97
C ILE A 96 3.44 3.47 -13.85
N LEU A 97 3.84 4.09 -14.95
CA LEU A 97 4.37 5.46 -14.92
C LEU A 97 3.31 6.46 -14.47
N GLU A 98 2.05 6.27 -14.87
CA GLU A 98 0.92 7.06 -14.37
C GLU A 98 0.74 6.89 -12.87
N VAL A 99 0.68 5.66 -12.35
CA VAL A 99 0.57 5.39 -10.90
C VAL A 99 1.73 6.00 -10.12
N LEU A 100 2.96 5.88 -10.61
CA LEU A 100 4.14 6.46 -9.95
C LEU A 100 4.18 8.00 -10.01
N ARG A 101 3.59 8.63 -11.03
CA ARG A 101 3.59 10.09 -11.20
C ARG A 101 2.43 10.77 -10.51
N ASP A 102 1.25 10.17 -10.57
CA ASP A 102 0.00 10.81 -10.16
C ASP A 102 -0.56 10.17 -8.89
N GLY A 103 -0.12 8.94 -8.57
CA GLY A 103 -0.62 8.16 -7.45
C GLY A 103 -1.82 7.29 -7.82
N ALA A 104 -2.43 6.72 -6.79
CA ALA A 104 -3.63 5.90 -6.89
C ALA A 104 -4.64 6.32 -5.81
N GLU A 105 -5.83 6.74 -6.23
CA GLU A 105 -6.93 7.16 -5.35
C GLU A 105 -7.40 5.99 -4.48
N GLY A 106 -7.74 6.26 -3.22
CA GLY A 106 -8.19 5.22 -2.29
C GLY A 106 -7.10 4.29 -1.75
N TYR A 107 -5.83 4.50 -2.13
CA TYR A 107 -4.67 3.81 -1.55
C TYR A 107 -4.03 4.66 -0.43
N ALA A 108 -3.23 4.01 0.41
CA ALA A 108 -2.50 4.68 1.51
C ALA A 108 -1.48 5.72 1.00
N GLU A 109 -0.98 6.58 1.91
CA GLU A 109 0.03 7.61 1.61
C GLU A 109 1.32 7.05 0.95
N GLN A 110 1.64 5.78 1.20
CA GLN A 110 2.74 5.09 0.53
C GLN A 110 2.24 3.79 -0.11
N LEU A 111 2.61 3.60 -1.38
CA LEU A 111 2.32 2.42 -2.18
C LEU A 111 3.43 1.39 -2.03
N SER A 112 3.00 0.13 -1.97
CA SER A 112 3.84 -1.06 -2.16
C SER A 112 3.87 -1.50 -3.63
N PHE A 113 4.70 -2.49 -3.96
CA PHE A 113 4.70 -3.08 -5.30
C PHE A 113 3.39 -3.82 -5.62
N ALA A 114 2.74 -4.41 -4.62
CA ALA A 114 1.42 -5.00 -4.78
C ALA A 114 0.37 -3.93 -5.13
N ASP A 115 0.41 -2.79 -4.43
CA ASP A 115 -0.49 -1.65 -4.70
C ASP A 115 -0.26 -1.08 -6.09
N ILE A 116 1.00 -0.90 -6.51
CA ILE A 116 1.33 -0.43 -7.87
C ILE A 116 0.81 -1.40 -8.93
N ARG A 117 0.96 -2.71 -8.74
CA ARG A 117 0.44 -3.72 -9.68
C ARG A 117 -1.08 -3.57 -9.85
N ASP A 118 -1.80 -3.49 -8.73
CA ASP A 118 -3.26 -3.46 -8.74
C ASP A 118 -3.79 -2.12 -9.30
N ALA A 119 -3.25 -1.00 -8.86
CA ALA A 119 -3.58 0.32 -9.39
C ALA A 119 -3.21 0.46 -10.88
N ALA A 120 -2.06 -0.07 -11.31
CA ALA A 120 -1.71 -0.07 -12.73
C ALA A 120 -2.71 -0.90 -13.53
N PHE A 121 -3.11 -2.06 -13.04
CA PHE A 121 -4.13 -2.88 -13.71
C PHE A 121 -5.47 -2.14 -13.85
N GLU A 122 -5.91 -1.41 -12.81
CA GLU A 122 -7.12 -0.56 -12.89
C GLU A 122 -7.00 0.47 -14.02
N LYS A 123 -5.86 1.17 -14.13
CA LYS A 123 -5.60 2.12 -15.23
C LYS A 123 -5.62 1.42 -16.60
N MET A 124 -5.01 0.23 -16.70
CA MET A 124 -5.02 -0.56 -17.93
C MET A 124 -6.44 -0.96 -18.34
N VAL A 125 -7.30 -1.35 -17.39
CA VAL A 125 -8.71 -1.68 -17.64
C VAL A 125 -9.50 -0.46 -18.08
N ILE A 126 -9.27 0.72 -17.50
CA ILE A 126 -9.91 1.97 -17.92
C ILE A 126 -9.50 2.33 -19.37
N GLY A 127 -8.21 2.22 -19.70
CA GLY A 127 -7.69 2.62 -21.01
C GLY A 127 -7.91 1.61 -22.14
N PHE A 128 -7.94 0.31 -21.83
CA PHE A 128 -7.95 -0.78 -22.82
C PHE A 128 -9.15 -1.73 -22.70
N GLY A 129 -9.95 -1.59 -21.63
CA GLY A 129 -11.11 -2.43 -21.35
C GLY A 129 -10.77 -3.71 -20.60
N ALA A 130 -11.79 -4.55 -20.41
CA ALA A 130 -11.72 -5.78 -19.59
C ALA A 130 -10.73 -6.84 -20.10
N ASN A 131 -10.24 -6.72 -21.34
CA ASN A 131 -9.27 -7.63 -21.94
C ASN A 131 -7.81 -7.20 -21.71
N ALA A 132 -7.57 -6.19 -20.88
CA ALA A 132 -6.20 -5.81 -20.50
C ALA A 132 -5.50 -7.00 -19.81
N PRO A 133 -4.27 -7.37 -20.22
CA PRO A 133 -3.54 -8.45 -19.56
C PRO A 133 -3.24 -8.05 -18.12
N ARG A 134 -3.49 -8.95 -17.17
CA ARG A 134 -3.27 -8.65 -15.76
C ARG A 134 -1.79 -8.77 -15.40
N PRO A 135 -1.12 -7.71 -14.92
CA PRO A 135 0.26 -7.80 -14.50
C PRO A 135 0.45 -8.79 -13.35
N VAL A 136 1.58 -9.50 -13.37
CA VAL A 136 1.89 -10.55 -12.39
C VAL A 136 3.07 -10.16 -11.52
N LEU A 137 3.00 -10.47 -10.23
CA LEU A 137 4.06 -10.17 -9.26
C LEU A 137 4.56 -11.48 -8.63
N HIS A 138 5.85 -11.77 -8.78
CA HIS A 138 6.50 -12.97 -8.28
C HIS A 138 7.60 -12.61 -7.29
N GLN A 139 7.55 -13.15 -6.08
CA GLN A 139 8.67 -13.09 -5.16
C GLN A 139 9.50 -14.36 -5.21
N VAL A 140 10.78 -14.21 -5.56
CA VAL A 140 11.76 -15.29 -5.56
C VAL A 140 12.54 -15.20 -4.24
N ASN A 141 12.36 -16.22 -3.40
CA ASN A 141 12.94 -16.37 -2.07
C ASN A 141 12.40 -15.35 -1.04
N ALA A 142 11.34 -15.75 -0.32
CA ALA A 142 10.71 -14.97 0.74
C ALA A 142 11.29 -15.21 2.15
N ARG A 143 12.45 -15.88 2.26
CA ARG A 143 13.04 -16.23 3.56
C ARG A 143 13.46 -15.01 4.40
N LYS A 144 13.59 -13.85 3.77
CA LYS A 144 14.00 -12.59 4.41
C LYS A 144 12.89 -11.55 4.40
N GLY A 145 11.63 -11.97 4.41
CA GLY A 145 10.46 -11.09 4.42
C GLY A 145 9.82 -10.92 3.04
N ASP A 146 8.66 -10.25 3.01
CA ASP A 146 7.82 -10.07 1.83
C ASP A 146 8.13 -8.74 1.12
N LEU A 147 8.77 -8.82 -0.06
CA LEU A 147 9.12 -7.64 -0.86
C LEU A 147 7.91 -7.02 -1.56
N THR A 148 6.80 -7.75 -1.70
CA THR A 148 5.60 -7.26 -2.40
C THR A 148 4.90 -6.16 -1.62
N ARG A 149 5.02 -6.18 -0.28
CA ARG A 149 4.29 -5.30 0.65
C ARG A 149 5.10 -4.13 1.19
N VAL A 150 6.37 -4.00 0.80
CA VAL A 150 7.23 -2.91 1.29
C VAL A 150 6.73 -1.59 0.69
N LYS A 151 6.35 -0.65 1.56
CA LYS A 151 5.80 0.66 1.20
C LYS A 151 6.93 1.64 0.94
N VAL A 152 7.34 1.78 -0.32
CA VAL A 152 8.52 2.59 -0.69
C VAL A 152 8.19 3.72 -1.66
N PHE A 153 6.98 3.76 -2.22
CA PHE A 153 6.61 4.76 -3.21
C PHE A 153 5.62 5.75 -2.61
N PRO A 154 5.87 7.07 -2.70
CA PRO A 154 4.88 8.05 -2.26
C PRO A 154 3.63 8.00 -3.14
N ASN A 155 2.45 8.04 -2.53
CA ASN A 155 1.17 8.16 -3.21
C ASN A 155 0.77 9.64 -3.30
N ARG A 156 0.86 10.23 -4.49
CA ARG A 156 0.50 11.64 -4.70
C ARG A 156 -1.01 11.89 -4.67
N ALA A 157 -1.81 10.90 -5.03
CA ALA A 157 -3.27 10.99 -4.97
C ALA A 157 -3.78 11.12 -3.53
N PHE A 158 -3.06 10.54 -2.55
CA PHE A 158 -3.44 10.63 -1.14
C PHE A 158 -3.57 12.07 -0.63
N GLN A 159 -2.71 12.99 -1.09
CA GLN A 159 -2.79 14.40 -0.68
C GLN A 159 -4.01 15.12 -1.28
N ALA A 160 -4.40 14.74 -2.50
CA ALA A 160 -5.60 15.26 -3.14
C ALA A 160 -6.85 14.75 -2.42
N ASP A 161 -6.89 13.46 -2.10
CA ASP A 161 -7.99 12.82 -1.35
C ASP A 161 -8.15 13.47 0.02
N ALA A 162 -7.05 13.64 0.76
CA ALA A 162 -7.07 14.27 2.08
C ALA A 162 -7.55 15.73 2.05
N ALA A 163 -7.21 16.47 1.00
CA ALA A 163 -7.69 17.84 0.81
C ALA A 163 -9.20 17.86 0.51
N ALA A 164 -9.67 16.99 -0.39
CA ALA A 164 -11.09 16.87 -0.73
C ALA A 164 -11.94 16.45 0.47
N ASP A 165 -11.48 15.48 1.26
CA ASP A 165 -12.16 15.02 2.48
C ASP A 165 -12.27 16.15 3.52
N SER A 166 -11.22 16.97 3.67
CA SER A 166 -11.24 18.13 4.55
C SER A 166 -12.26 19.18 4.09
N GLU A 167 -12.32 19.47 2.78
CA GLU A 167 -13.29 20.42 2.22
C GLU A 167 -14.73 19.93 2.40
N HIS A 168 -14.98 18.64 2.20
CA HIS A 168 -16.29 18.03 2.42
C HIS A 168 -16.70 18.07 3.91
N ALA A 169 -15.77 17.80 4.83
CA ALA A 169 -16.03 17.91 6.27
C ALA A 169 -16.37 19.35 6.68
N ASP A 170 -15.62 20.34 6.17
CA ASP A 170 -15.86 21.75 6.43
C ASP A 170 -17.22 22.22 5.86
N ALA A 171 -17.58 21.77 4.66
CA ALA A 171 -18.87 22.06 4.06
C ALA A 171 -20.03 21.48 4.88
N ALA A 172 -19.91 20.23 5.36
CA ALA A 172 -20.90 19.59 6.20
C ALA A 172 -21.06 20.31 7.55
N GLN A 173 -19.95 20.73 8.18
CA GLN A 173 -19.99 21.52 9.41
C GLN A 173 -20.66 22.87 9.23
N ARG A 174 -20.39 23.58 8.12
CA ARG A 174 -21.04 24.87 7.81
C ARG A 174 -22.55 24.71 7.61
N GLU A 175 -22.97 23.65 6.93
CA GLU A 175 -24.38 23.34 6.74
C GLU A 175 -25.08 23.01 8.06
N GLN A 176 -24.44 22.22 8.93
CA GLN A 176 -24.98 21.94 10.26
C GLN A 176 -25.08 23.20 11.12
N ALA A 177 -24.05 24.03 11.13
CA ALA A 177 -24.05 25.29 11.88
C ALA A 177 -25.17 26.25 11.42
N LYS A 178 -25.45 26.32 10.11
CA LYS A 178 -26.59 27.08 9.59
C LYS A 178 -27.93 26.57 10.13
N ARG A 179 -28.13 25.24 10.13
CA ARG A 179 -29.35 24.62 10.65
C ARG A 179 -29.55 24.89 12.15
N ASP A 180 -28.48 24.82 12.93
CA ASP A 180 -28.54 25.07 14.37
C ASP A 180 -28.92 26.54 14.67
N VAL A 181 -28.44 27.49 13.87
CA VAL A 181 -28.83 28.92 13.96
C VAL A 181 -30.30 29.11 13.60
N ASP A 182 -30.79 28.48 12.53
CA ASP A 182 -32.20 28.58 12.11
C ASP A 182 -33.17 28.01 13.16
N VAL A 183 -32.78 26.92 13.83
CA VAL A 183 -33.55 26.32 14.94
C VAL A 183 -33.61 27.26 16.14
N GLN A 184 -32.50 27.90 16.52
CA GLN A 184 -32.48 28.87 17.62
C GLN A 184 -33.31 30.12 17.33
N GLN A 185 -33.28 30.63 16.10
CA GLN A 185 -34.09 31.80 15.72
C GLN A 185 -35.58 31.51 15.76
N LYS A 186 -36.02 30.33 15.29
CA LYS A 186 -37.45 29.93 15.39
C LYS A 186 -37.91 29.78 16.84
N GLY A 187 -37.08 29.21 17.72
CA GLY A 187 -37.42 29.03 19.14
C GLY A 187 -37.63 30.34 19.91
N ASN A 188 -36.93 31.41 19.54
CA ASN A 188 -37.08 32.72 20.19
C ASN A 188 -38.24 33.56 19.66
N SER A 189 -38.90 33.11 18.60
CA SER A 189 -40.01 33.83 17.95
C SER A 189 -41.41 33.32 18.32
N GLU A 190 -41.53 32.40 19.28
CA GLU A 190 -42.83 31.90 19.76
C GLU A 190 -43.49 32.93 20.71
N PRO A 191 -44.61 33.58 20.33
CA PRO A 191 -45.21 34.62 21.14
C PRO A 191 -45.94 34.03 22.36
N GLN A 192 -45.57 34.48 23.55
CA GLN A 192 -46.34 34.35 24.79
C GLN A 192 -47.74 34.98 24.62
N ALA A 193 -48.67 34.22 24.04
CA ALA A 193 -50.07 34.61 24.00
C ALA A 193 -50.95 33.35 23.96
N ARG A 194 -51.32 32.84 25.14
CA ARG A 194 -52.68 32.32 25.43
C ARG A 194 -52.85 32.01 26.91
N GLY A 195 -53.79 32.74 27.51
CA GLY A 195 -54.26 32.55 28.87
C GLY A 195 -55.13 31.30 29.05
N PRO A 196 -55.60 31.06 30.29
CA PRO A 196 -56.28 29.83 30.67
C PRO A 196 -57.74 29.86 30.21
N ALA A 197 -58.18 28.82 29.49
CA ALA A 197 -59.59 28.59 29.19
C ALA A 197 -60.03 27.20 29.69
N VAL A 198 -61.08 27.28 30.50
CA VAL A 198 -61.81 26.28 31.29
C VAL A 198 -62.78 25.46 30.42
N HIS A 199 -62.85 24.12 30.64
CA HIS A 199 -64.01 23.17 30.53
C HIS A 199 -64.82 23.11 29.20
N ASN A 200 -65.51 22.07 28.72
CA ASN A 200 -65.93 20.70 29.11
C ASN A 200 -66.44 20.00 27.79
N PRO A 201 -66.99 18.75 27.79
CA PRO A 201 -67.06 17.86 26.63
C PRO A 201 -68.45 17.82 25.95
N GLN A 202 -68.50 17.39 24.69
CA GLN A 202 -69.55 16.47 24.20
C GLN A 202 -69.25 15.92 22.78
N ALA A 203 -69.44 14.61 22.66
CA ALA A 203 -69.55 13.81 21.43
C ALA A 203 -70.88 14.12 20.68
N PRO A 204 -71.23 13.58 19.49
CA PRO A 204 -71.02 12.19 19.01
C PRO A 204 -70.63 12.02 17.51
N ALA A 205 -70.08 10.84 17.12
CA ALA A 205 -70.63 9.83 16.18
C ALA A 205 -70.90 10.30 14.71
N THR A 206 -70.67 9.58 13.60
CA THR A 206 -70.08 8.30 13.18
C THR A 206 -70.18 8.31 11.64
N GLU A 207 -69.21 7.79 10.88
CA GLU A 207 -69.34 7.01 9.62
C GLU A 207 -67.97 6.95 8.92
N GLN A 208 -67.28 5.80 9.01
CA GLN A 208 -67.26 4.69 8.02
C GLN A 208 -66.37 4.97 6.80
N GLY A 209 -65.24 4.26 6.75
CA GLY A 209 -64.33 4.23 5.60
C GLY A 209 -63.29 3.12 5.79
N ILE A 210 -63.67 1.93 5.35
CA ILE A 210 -62.92 0.67 5.36
C ILE A 210 -61.69 0.77 4.46
N GLN A 211 -60.51 0.33 4.93
CA GLN A 211 -59.59 -0.53 4.16
C GLN A 211 -58.48 -1.12 5.04
N GLU A 212 -58.45 -2.46 5.06
CA GLU A 212 -57.53 -3.35 5.76
C GLU A 212 -56.30 -3.73 4.91
N GLY A 213 -55.22 -4.13 5.59
CA GLY A 213 -54.10 -4.97 5.09
C GLY A 213 -52.71 -4.32 5.27
N HIS A 214 -51.94 -4.49 6.36
CA HIS A 214 -51.14 -5.67 6.81
C HIS A 214 -50.30 -6.29 5.67
N ASP A 215 -48.97 -6.51 5.72
CA ASP A 215 -48.02 -6.77 6.83
C ASP A 215 -46.55 -6.47 6.36
N VAL A 216 -45.67 -5.82 7.17
CA VAL A 216 -44.61 -6.36 8.09
C VAL A 216 -43.39 -6.93 7.33
N ILE A 217 -42.14 -6.43 7.47
CA ILE A 217 -41.13 -6.82 8.48
C ILE A 217 -39.83 -5.95 8.40
N ALA A 218 -39.27 -5.66 9.59
CA ALA A 218 -37.87 -5.39 9.97
C ALA A 218 -37.20 -4.02 9.67
N ALA A 219 -37.12 -3.19 10.71
CA ALA A 219 -36.01 -2.26 10.92
C ALA A 219 -35.51 -2.41 12.37
N GLY A 220 -34.44 -3.19 12.54
CA GLY A 220 -33.75 -3.40 13.81
C GLY A 220 -32.56 -2.45 13.99
N ASN A 221 -32.54 -1.76 15.11
CA ASN A 221 -31.41 -1.40 15.98
C ASN A 221 -30.02 -1.14 15.34
N HIS A 222 -29.67 0.14 15.12
CA HIS A 222 -28.27 0.61 15.15
C HIS A 222 -28.19 2.03 15.71
N ARG A 223 -28.29 2.19 17.04
CA ARG A 223 -27.99 3.47 17.71
C ARG A 223 -27.38 3.25 19.09
N ALA A 224 -26.20 2.63 19.11
CA ALA A 224 -25.39 2.49 20.33
C ALA A 224 -23.90 2.25 20.00
N ALA A 225 -23.26 3.18 19.28
CA ALA A 225 -21.82 3.08 18.98
C ALA A 225 -21.07 4.43 18.90
N ALA A 226 -21.63 5.53 19.44
CA ALA A 226 -21.05 6.87 19.26
C ALA A 226 -20.60 7.56 20.57
N SER A 227 -20.53 6.86 21.72
CA SER A 227 -20.26 7.52 23.02
C SER A 227 -18.97 7.10 23.74
N GLN A 228 -18.08 6.31 23.13
CA GLN A 228 -16.85 5.85 23.82
C GLN A 228 -15.53 6.43 23.27
N ALA A 229 -15.55 7.32 22.28
CA ALA A 229 -14.32 7.79 21.62
C ALA A 229 -13.62 9.01 22.27
N HIS A 230 -14.17 9.61 23.33
CA HIS A 230 -13.69 10.92 23.83
C HIS A 230 -12.87 10.92 25.13
N ALA A 231 -12.56 9.76 25.73
CA ALA A 231 -11.91 9.73 27.05
C ALA A 231 -10.39 9.40 27.06
N HIS A 232 -9.74 9.15 25.91
CA HIS A 232 -8.38 8.56 25.93
C HIS A 232 -7.20 9.48 25.55
N ARG A 233 -7.39 10.81 25.42
CA ARG A 233 -6.39 11.68 24.75
C ARG A 233 -5.46 12.52 25.65
N THR A 234 -5.36 12.26 26.95
CA THR A 234 -4.47 13.02 27.84
C THR A 234 -3.73 12.12 28.83
N SER A 235 -2.76 11.34 28.36
CA SER A 235 -1.71 10.76 29.24
C SER A 235 -0.52 10.23 28.43
N GLN A 236 0.12 11.08 27.62
CA GLN A 236 1.32 10.68 26.89
C GLN A 236 2.34 11.83 26.87
N ALA A 237 2.85 12.16 28.05
CA ALA A 237 4.05 12.98 28.20
C ALA A 237 4.87 12.40 29.36
N ASN A 238 6.13 12.06 29.05
CA ASN A 238 7.17 11.49 29.93
C ASN A 238 7.30 9.96 29.92
N ASP A 239 7.77 9.42 28.80
CA ASP A 239 8.21 8.02 28.71
C ASP A 239 9.77 7.96 28.68
N PRO A 240 10.44 7.42 29.72
CA PRO A 240 11.91 7.36 29.82
C PRO A 240 12.59 6.40 28.83
N ALA A 241 11.81 5.60 28.10
CA ALA A 241 12.25 4.61 27.11
C ALA A 241 13.02 5.20 25.90
N ALA A 242 12.83 6.49 25.59
CA ALA A 242 13.52 7.15 24.48
C ALA A 242 15.04 7.34 24.72
N SER A 243 15.50 7.21 25.97
CA SER A 243 16.92 7.42 26.32
C SER A 243 17.80 6.18 26.14
N GLU A 244 17.24 4.96 26.26
CA GLU A 244 17.99 3.71 26.07
C GLU A 244 18.22 3.38 24.60
N ALA A 245 17.25 3.71 23.73
CA ALA A 245 17.35 3.50 22.28
C ALA A 245 18.54 4.26 21.64
N ARG A 246 18.96 5.40 22.21
CA ARG A 246 20.09 6.18 21.68
C ARG A 246 21.47 5.60 22.01
N ARG A 247 21.60 4.76 23.05
CA ARG A 247 22.89 4.11 23.38
C ARG A 247 23.20 2.94 22.45
N ASP A 248 22.18 2.23 21.99
CA ASP A 248 22.36 1.05 21.13
C ASP A 248 22.87 1.42 19.72
N VAL A 249 22.37 2.52 19.14
CA VAL A 249 22.77 3.00 17.80
C VAL A 249 24.25 3.39 17.73
N ARG A 250 24.80 3.98 18.80
CA ARG A 250 26.21 4.41 18.83
C ARG A 250 27.18 3.21 18.91
N SER A 251 26.79 2.11 19.55
CA SER A 251 27.64 0.92 19.64
C SER A 251 27.74 0.19 18.29
N LYS A 252 26.63 0.10 17.55
CA LYS A 252 26.56 -0.53 16.23
C LYS A 252 27.38 0.24 15.18
N LEU A 253 27.38 1.57 15.27
CA LEU A 253 28.18 2.41 14.36
C LEU A 253 29.69 2.21 14.58
N LEU A 254 30.14 2.12 15.83
CA LEU A 254 31.55 1.87 16.16
C LEU A 254 32.01 0.48 15.69
N LEU A 255 31.17 -0.54 15.85
CA LEU A 255 31.50 -1.91 15.42
C LEU A 255 31.64 -2.00 13.89
N ASN A 256 30.74 -1.34 13.15
CA ASN A 256 30.82 -1.27 11.69
C ASN A 256 32.06 -0.52 11.21
N LEU A 257 32.45 0.57 11.88
CA LEU A 257 33.65 1.33 11.53
C LEU A 257 34.92 0.50 11.74
N VAL A 258 35.03 -0.21 12.87
CA VAL A 258 36.18 -1.10 13.15
C VAL A 258 36.29 -2.22 12.12
N SER A 259 35.16 -2.80 11.70
CA SER A 259 35.13 -3.85 10.67
C SER A 259 35.65 -3.35 9.31
N VAL A 260 35.21 -2.17 8.87
CA VAL A 260 35.66 -1.58 7.59
C VAL A 260 37.16 -1.27 7.63
N VAL A 261 37.66 -0.67 8.71
CA VAL A 261 39.08 -0.36 8.86
C VAL A 261 39.92 -1.64 8.83
N LEU A 262 39.48 -2.69 9.54
CA LEU A 262 40.17 -4.00 9.53
C LEU A 262 40.23 -4.60 8.12
N PHE A 263 39.15 -4.51 7.36
CA PHE A 263 39.09 -5.02 5.99
C PHE A 263 40.06 -4.29 5.06
N ILE A 264 40.17 -2.96 5.19
CA ILE A 264 41.12 -2.14 4.42
C ILE A 264 42.55 -2.52 4.77
N VAL A 265 42.88 -2.68 6.06
CA VAL A 265 44.22 -3.07 6.51
C VAL A 265 44.60 -4.45 5.97
N LEU A 266 43.69 -5.43 6.01
CA LEU A 266 43.93 -6.76 5.46
C LEU A 266 44.12 -6.74 3.94
N ALA A 267 43.34 -5.94 3.22
CA ALA A 267 43.51 -5.78 1.77
C ALA A 267 44.87 -5.16 1.41
N LEU A 268 45.31 -4.14 2.15
CA LEU A 268 46.64 -3.54 1.96
C LEU A 268 47.77 -4.52 2.27
N LEU A 269 47.66 -5.29 3.36
CA LEU A 269 48.63 -6.33 3.70
C LEU A 269 48.69 -7.41 2.61
N TYR A 270 47.54 -7.81 2.07
CA TYR A 270 47.47 -8.77 0.96
C TYR A 270 48.19 -8.24 -0.28
N ILE A 271 47.96 -6.96 -0.67
CA ILE A 271 48.64 -6.34 -1.80
C ILE A 271 50.16 -6.31 -1.56
N VAL A 272 50.62 -5.87 -0.39
CA VAL A 272 52.07 -5.82 -0.08
C VAL A 272 52.70 -7.20 -0.13
N PHE A 273 52.04 -8.23 0.39
CA PHE A 273 52.59 -9.59 0.45
C PHE A 273 52.64 -10.26 -0.92
N PHE A 274 51.65 -10.02 -1.78
CA PHE A 274 51.57 -10.65 -3.11
C PHE A 274 52.25 -9.84 -4.22
N SER A 275 52.39 -8.52 -4.08
CA SER A 275 53.11 -7.69 -5.05
C SER A 275 54.63 -7.69 -4.85
N GLY A 276 55.14 -8.19 -3.72
CA GLY A 276 56.58 -8.27 -3.43
C GLY A 276 57.32 -9.47 -4.02
N HIS A 277 56.65 -10.32 -4.82
CA HIS A 277 57.22 -11.57 -5.35
C HIS A 277 57.31 -11.62 -6.88
N LEU A 278 57.18 -10.48 -7.57
CA LEU A 278 57.47 -10.31 -9.00
C LEU A 278 58.78 -9.58 -9.24
#